data_AF-S8AJF5-F1
#
_entry.id   AF-S8AJF5-F1
#
_cell.length_a   1.000
_cell.length_b   1.000
_cell.length_c   1.000
_cell.angle_alpha   90.00
_cell.angle_beta   90.00
_cell.angle_gamma   90.00
#
_symmetry.space_group_name_H-M   'P 1'
#
loop_
_entity.id
_entity.type
_entity.pdbx_description
1 polymer ?
#
loop_
_entity_poly.entity_id
_entity_poly.type
_entity_poly.pdbx_seq_one_letter_code
_entity_poly.pdbx_strand_id
1 'polypeptide(L)'
;MFYPKAGRDFVQTGWAIERVGWTEQVLPAAGQPQGWNPASAPWTRLPWSIRPVARQLGLSLAPIYKTVSLFKLVQDDVESDYSDYIIQVGPGVIVSQLSSRFRGPHWSDVALAVYKQYERVPLKYVFRVDITNETVERLVSEKIYSPTTGLRWPDSIRREWQFDSSEYRALLGTPLGRGVVALVLRGYDRGSKLVSSISTFSDAHHVSMHMLFVISDRDK
;
A
#
# COMPACT_ATOMS: atom_id res chain seq x y z
N MET A 1 -36.87 1.60 -10.85
CA MET A 1 -35.97 1.86 -9.71
C MET A 1 -34.83 0.86 -9.81
N PHE A 2 -33.66 1.27 -10.33
CA PHE A 2 -32.54 0.38 -10.65
C PHE A 2 -31.31 0.82 -9.87
N TYR A 3 -30.85 -0.02 -8.94
CA TYR A 3 -29.53 0.11 -8.31
C TYR A 3 -28.43 -0.24 -9.33
N PRO A 4 -27.34 0.52 -9.46
CA PRO A 4 -26.21 0.11 -10.26
C PRO A 4 -25.42 -0.99 -9.53
N LYS A 5 -25.28 -2.15 -10.18
CA LYS A 5 -24.44 -3.28 -9.76
C LYS A 5 -22.96 -2.87 -9.81
N ALA A 6 -22.40 -2.40 -8.70
CA ALA A 6 -20.96 -2.29 -8.49
C ALA A 6 -20.50 -3.39 -7.53
N GLY A 7 -19.79 -4.37 -8.09
CA GLY A 7 -19.36 -5.58 -7.37
C GLY A 7 -19.54 -6.80 -8.26
N ARG A 8 -18.90 -6.84 -9.43
CA ARG A 8 -18.73 -8.12 -10.13
C ARG A 8 -17.51 -8.81 -9.52
N ASP A 9 -17.77 -10.03 -9.10
CA ASP A 9 -16.93 -10.92 -8.34
C ASP A 9 -15.50 -11.04 -8.87
N PHE A 10 -14.55 -10.75 -7.99
CA PHE A 10 -13.13 -11.08 -8.08
C PHE A 10 -12.89 -12.61 -8.31
N VAL A 11 -13.89 -13.44 -8.02
CA VAL A 11 -13.88 -14.91 -8.04
C VAL A 11 -13.86 -15.51 -9.47
N GLN A 12 -14.18 -14.75 -10.52
CA GLN A 12 -14.34 -15.32 -11.88
C GLN A 12 -13.08 -15.28 -12.77
N THR A 13 -11.92 -14.89 -12.25
CA THR A 13 -10.76 -14.53 -13.11
C THR A 13 -9.79 -15.66 -13.46
N GLY A 14 -10.03 -16.91 -13.05
CA GLY A 14 -9.28 -18.08 -13.57
C GLY A 14 -7.78 -18.12 -13.26
N TRP A 15 -7.31 -17.41 -12.23
CA TRP A 15 -5.90 -17.35 -11.85
C TRP A 15 -5.58 -18.30 -10.68
N ALA A 16 -4.57 -19.15 -10.83
CA ALA A 16 -4.04 -20.02 -9.77
C ALA A 16 -3.04 -19.30 -8.84
N ILE A 17 -2.98 -19.77 -7.59
CA ILE A 17 -2.11 -19.34 -6.49
C ILE A 17 -1.21 -20.51 -6.16
N GLU A 18 0.10 -20.33 -6.22
CA GLU A 18 1.06 -21.32 -5.75
C GLU A 18 1.68 -20.90 -4.43
N ARG A 19 1.83 -21.87 -3.53
CA ARG A 19 2.67 -21.75 -2.33
C ARG A 19 4.10 -21.51 -2.79
N VAL A 20 4.74 -20.45 -2.32
CA VAL A 20 6.20 -20.41 -2.25
C VAL A 20 6.59 -20.12 -0.81
N GLY A 21 6.63 -21.19 -0.02
CA GLY A 21 7.51 -21.29 1.13
C GLY A 21 8.73 -22.08 0.68
N TRP A 22 9.92 -21.61 1.02
CA TRP A 22 11.10 -22.45 0.98
C TRP A 22 10.82 -23.75 1.76
N THR A 23 11.20 -24.89 1.15
CA THR A 23 11.05 -26.30 1.55
C THR A 23 9.70 -27.00 1.28
N GLU A 24 9.80 -27.93 0.33
CA GLU A 24 8.99 -29.10 -0.03
C GLU A 24 7.47 -28.95 -0.28
N GLN A 25 7.11 -29.40 -1.48
CA GLN A 25 5.80 -29.44 -2.10
C GLN A 25 4.73 -30.08 -1.22
N VAL A 26 3.57 -29.42 -1.11
CA VAL A 26 2.29 -30.10 -0.93
C VAL A 26 1.28 -29.44 -1.86
N LEU A 27 0.96 -30.13 -2.96
CA LEU A 27 -0.15 -29.78 -3.84
C LEU A 27 -1.48 -29.90 -3.06
N PRO A 28 -2.48 -29.03 -3.31
CA PRO A 28 -3.79 -29.15 -2.66
C PRO A 28 -4.54 -30.39 -3.17
N ALA A 29 -5.15 -31.14 -2.26
CA ALA A 29 -6.02 -32.27 -2.56
C ALA A 29 -7.25 -31.83 -3.39
N ALA A 30 -7.64 -32.66 -4.35
CA ALA A 30 -8.79 -32.40 -5.23
C ALA A 30 -10.08 -32.20 -4.40
N GLY A 31 -10.77 -31.07 -4.61
CA GLY A 31 -12.10 -30.80 -4.04
C GLY A 31 -12.26 -29.55 -3.16
N GLN A 32 -11.22 -28.74 -2.95
CA GLN A 32 -11.41 -27.44 -2.28
C GLN A 32 -11.90 -26.34 -3.25
N PRO A 33 -12.77 -25.41 -2.80
CA PRO A 33 -13.28 -24.34 -3.65
C PRO A 33 -12.14 -23.46 -4.19
N GLN A 34 -12.14 -23.23 -5.51
CA GLN A 34 -11.25 -22.29 -6.20
C GLN A 34 -11.46 -20.86 -5.69
N GLY A 35 -10.47 -20.32 -4.96
CA GLY A 35 -10.50 -18.96 -4.42
C GLY A 35 -9.16 -18.53 -3.81
N TRP A 36 -9.02 -17.22 -3.53
CA TRP A 36 -7.83 -16.67 -2.91
C TRP A 36 -7.73 -17.06 -1.44
N ASN A 37 -6.72 -17.88 -1.09
CA ASN A 37 -6.36 -18.14 0.29
C ASN A 37 -5.05 -17.39 0.60
N PRO A 38 -5.02 -16.47 1.60
CA PRO A 38 -3.81 -15.76 1.97
C PRO A 38 -2.74 -16.78 2.39
N ALA A 39 -1.56 -16.73 1.75
CA ALA A 39 -0.46 -17.67 1.99
C ALA A 39 -0.03 -17.71 3.48
N SER A 40 -0.15 -16.57 4.16
CA SER A 40 -0.25 -16.46 5.60
C SER A 40 -0.84 -15.08 5.93
N ALA A 41 -1.60 -14.98 7.03
CA ALA A 41 -2.04 -13.70 7.59
C ALA A 41 -1.61 -13.59 9.07
N PRO A 42 -0.29 -13.64 9.37
CA PRO A 42 0.19 -13.54 10.73
C PRO A 42 -0.11 -12.16 11.30
N TRP A 43 -0.27 -12.14 12.62
CA TRP A 43 -0.26 -10.89 13.38
C TRP A 43 1.19 -10.42 13.53
N THR A 44 1.49 -9.25 13.01
CA THR A 44 2.84 -8.68 12.98
C THR A 44 2.84 -7.27 13.57
N ARG A 45 4.02 -6.82 13.99
CA ARG A 45 4.25 -5.40 14.31
C ARG A 45 4.43 -4.63 13.01
N LEU A 46 4.22 -3.31 13.07
CA LEU A 46 4.60 -2.41 11.98
C LEU A 46 6.11 -2.54 11.66
N PRO A 47 6.53 -2.30 10.39
CA PRO A 47 7.93 -2.25 10.00
C PRO A 47 8.70 -1.28 10.89
N TRP A 48 9.89 -1.68 11.32
CA TRP A 48 10.68 -0.91 12.28
C TRP A 48 10.96 0.52 11.79
N SER A 49 11.14 0.69 10.48
CA SER A 49 11.46 1.95 9.79
C SER A 49 10.39 3.03 9.97
N ILE A 50 9.11 2.63 10.12
CA ILE A 50 8.00 3.57 10.32
C ILE A 50 7.52 3.70 11.76
N ARG A 51 8.04 2.90 12.71
CA ARG A 51 7.56 2.91 14.11
C ARG A 51 7.67 4.27 14.80
N PRO A 52 8.73 5.09 14.60
CA PRO A 52 8.79 6.43 15.19
C PRO A 52 7.62 7.31 14.75
N VAL A 53 7.30 7.31 13.45
CA VAL A 53 6.17 8.07 12.89
C VAL A 53 4.84 7.47 13.34
N ALA A 54 4.69 6.15 13.35
CA ALA A 54 3.50 5.48 13.82
C ALA A 54 3.18 5.84 15.28
N ARG A 55 4.20 5.94 16.15
CA ARG A 55 4.05 6.38 17.55
C ARG A 55 3.53 7.81 17.64
N GLN A 56 4.06 8.73 16.82
CA GLN A 56 3.59 10.13 16.78
C GLN A 56 2.12 10.26 16.37
N LEU A 57 1.63 9.32 15.54
CA LEU A 57 0.22 9.25 15.11
C LEU A 57 -0.68 8.50 16.11
N GLY A 58 -0.14 8.01 17.24
CA GLY A 58 -0.89 7.24 18.22
C GLY A 58 -1.25 5.81 17.76
N LEU A 59 -0.56 5.28 16.75
CA LEU A 59 -0.78 3.91 16.28
C LEU A 59 -0.14 2.90 17.24
N SER A 60 -0.82 1.77 17.45
CA SER A 60 -0.30 0.69 18.28
C SER A 60 0.98 0.11 17.69
N LEU A 61 1.99 -0.14 18.54
CA LEU A 61 3.21 -0.85 18.15
C LEU A 61 3.16 -2.35 18.49
N ALA A 62 2.05 -2.80 19.09
CA ALA A 62 1.79 -4.20 19.36
C ALA A 62 1.60 -4.99 18.04
N PRO A 63 1.78 -6.32 18.06
CA PRO A 63 1.58 -7.15 16.88
C PRO A 63 0.07 -7.34 16.61
N ILE A 64 -0.60 -6.28 16.17
CA ILE A 64 -2.06 -6.26 15.89
C ILE A 64 -2.36 -6.03 14.41
N TYR A 65 -1.35 -6.09 13.54
CA TYR A 65 -1.52 -5.88 12.10
C TYR A 65 -1.48 -7.22 11.38
N LYS A 66 -2.41 -7.45 10.46
CA LYS A 66 -2.37 -8.62 9.57
C LYS A 66 -1.46 -8.35 8.39
N THR A 67 -0.37 -9.11 8.26
CA THR A 67 0.46 -9.08 7.04
C THR A 67 -0.06 -10.10 6.04
N VAL A 68 -0.32 -9.68 4.82
CA VAL A 68 -0.69 -10.54 3.70
C VAL A 68 0.36 -10.38 2.61
N SER A 69 0.95 -11.50 2.21
CA SER A 69 1.84 -11.59 1.05
C SER A 69 1.11 -12.30 -0.08
N LEU A 70 1.11 -11.69 -1.25
CA LEU A 70 0.46 -12.20 -2.45
C LEU A 70 1.50 -12.23 -3.56
N PHE A 71 1.85 -13.43 -3.99
CA PHE A 71 2.85 -13.66 -5.01
C PHE A 71 2.25 -14.44 -6.17
N LYS A 72 2.62 -14.09 -7.39
CA LYS A 72 2.20 -14.80 -8.59
C LYS A 72 3.29 -14.79 -9.65
N LEU A 73 3.73 -15.98 -10.04
CA LEU A 73 4.56 -16.24 -11.23
C LEU A 73 3.67 -16.23 -12.49
N VAL A 74 4.20 -15.69 -13.59
CA VAL A 74 3.55 -15.78 -14.91
C VAL A 74 3.97 -17.04 -15.68
N GLN A 75 5.17 -17.57 -15.43
CA GLN A 75 5.65 -18.83 -15.99
C GLN A 75 6.72 -19.42 -15.06
N ASP A 76 6.70 -20.75 -14.86
CA ASP A 76 7.52 -21.43 -13.84
C ASP A 76 9.04 -21.34 -14.09
N ASP A 77 9.46 -21.03 -15.32
CA ASP A 77 10.86 -21.06 -15.76
C ASP A 77 11.44 -19.69 -16.18
N VAL A 78 10.74 -18.57 -15.94
CA VAL A 78 11.25 -17.22 -16.24
C VAL A 78 11.22 -16.36 -14.98
N GLU A 79 12.38 -16.23 -14.34
CA GLU A 79 12.62 -15.55 -13.06
C GLU A 79 12.17 -14.06 -13.03
N SER A 80 11.83 -13.46 -14.18
CA SER A 80 11.54 -12.03 -14.30
C SER A 80 10.08 -11.61 -14.24
N ASP A 81 9.12 -12.52 -14.46
CA ASP A 81 7.73 -12.13 -14.71
C ASP A 81 6.82 -12.52 -13.54
N TYR A 82 6.91 -11.75 -12.45
CA TYR A 82 6.07 -11.96 -11.27
C TYR A 82 5.35 -10.70 -10.80
N SER A 83 4.26 -10.89 -10.06
CA SER A 83 3.59 -9.83 -9.31
C SER A 83 3.61 -10.17 -7.84
N ASP A 84 4.05 -9.23 -7.02
CA ASP A 84 4.24 -9.42 -5.59
C ASP A 84 3.71 -8.20 -4.82
N TYR A 85 2.92 -8.50 -3.80
CA TYR A 85 2.33 -7.51 -2.91
C TYR A 85 2.51 -7.95 -1.46
N ILE A 86 3.16 -7.12 -0.66
CA ILE A 86 3.24 -7.28 0.79
C ILE A 86 2.49 -6.13 1.44
N ILE A 87 1.34 -6.45 2.04
CA ILE A 87 0.41 -5.49 2.61
C ILE A 87 0.16 -5.84 4.07
N GLN A 88 0.36 -4.88 4.97
CA GLN A 88 -0.12 -4.99 6.33
C GLN A 88 -1.37 -4.14 6.52
N VAL A 89 -2.34 -4.67 7.25
CA VAL A 89 -3.58 -3.95 7.60
C VAL A 89 -3.84 -4.02 9.09
N GLY A 90 -4.39 -2.94 9.63
CA GLY A 90 -4.81 -2.83 11.03
C GLY A 90 -5.85 -1.72 11.18
N PRO A 91 -6.36 -1.47 12.40
CA PRO A 91 -7.40 -0.47 12.64
C PRO A 91 -7.02 0.90 12.06
N GLY A 92 -7.73 1.33 11.01
CA GLY A 92 -7.47 2.61 10.33
C GLY A 92 -6.18 2.70 9.50
N VAL A 93 -5.43 1.62 9.28
CA VAL A 93 -4.08 1.67 8.67
C VAL A 93 -3.88 0.62 7.57
N ILE A 94 -3.27 1.04 6.47
CA ILE A 94 -2.64 0.16 5.48
C ILE A 94 -1.14 0.48 5.44
N VAL A 95 -0.28 -0.53 5.39
CA VAL A 95 1.15 -0.40 5.11
C VAL A 95 1.48 -1.26 3.89
N SER A 96 2.03 -0.67 2.84
CA SER A 96 2.52 -1.37 1.66
C SER A 96 4.04 -1.32 1.64
N GLN A 97 4.67 -2.49 1.71
CA GLN A 97 6.12 -2.65 1.62
C GLN A 97 6.53 -2.90 0.17
N LEU A 98 6.26 -4.10 -0.33
CA LEU A 98 6.55 -4.49 -1.70
C LEU A 98 5.28 -4.37 -2.55
N SER A 99 5.39 -3.73 -3.71
CA SER A 99 4.34 -3.76 -4.73
C SER A 99 4.95 -3.77 -6.13
N SER A 100 5.20 -4.96 -6.65
CA SER A 100 5.58 -5.18 -8.04
C SER A 100 4.40 -5.74 -8.79
N ARG A 101 4.15 -5.21 -9.99
CA ARG A 101 3.04 -5.66 -10.85
C ARG A 101 3.54 -5.87 -12.25
N PHE A 102 3.61 -7.13 -12.65
CA PHE A 102 3.79 -7.51 -14.04
C PHE A 102 2.42 -7.76 -14.72
N ARG A 103 1.55 -8.59 -14.13
CA ARG A 103 0.18 -8.86 -14.60
C ARG A 103 -0.79 -8.95 -13.42
N GLY A 104 -2.08 -8.70 -13.68
CA GLY A 104 -3.14 -8.83 -12.68
C GLY A 104 -3.64 -7.48 -12.11
N PRO A 105 -4.28 -7.50 -10.93
CA PRO A 105 -4.97 -6.35 -10.38
C PRO A 105 -4.02 -5.19 -10.05
N HIS A 106 -4.55 -3.97 -10.01
CA HIS A 106 -3.76 -2.84 -9.50
C HIS A 106 -3.59 -2.95 -7.99
N TRP A 107 -2.47 -2.45 -7.46
CA TRP A 107 -2.21 -2.45 -6.01
C TRP A 107 -3.39 -1.90 -5.20
N SER A 108 -4.07 -0.86 -5.68
CA SER A 108 -5.23 -0.25 -5.02
C SER A 108 -6.36 -1.25 -4.77
N ASP A 109 -6.58 -2.17 -5.71
CA ASP A 109 -7.65 -3.17 -5.62
C ASP A 109 -7.28 -4.26 -4.63
N VAL A 110 -6.03 -4.72 -4.70
CA VAL A 110 -5.49 -5.71 -3.78
C VAL A 110 -5.51 -5.18 -2.34
N ALA A 111 -4.98 -3.98 -2.12
CA ALA A 111 -4.94 -3.34 -0.81
C ALA A 111 -6.34 -3.10 -0.24
N LEU A 112 -7.30 -2.65 -1.07
CA LEU A 112 -8.67 -2.45 -0.64
C LEU A 112 -9.36 -3.76 -0.26
N ALA A 113 -9.15 -4.82 -1.04
CA ALA A 113 -9.70 -6.14 -0.75
C ALA A 113 -9.15 -6.70 0.57
N VAL A 114 -7.83 -6.65 0.76
CA VAL A 114 -7.18 -7.08 2.01
C VAL A 114 -7.68 -6.26 3.19
N TYR A 115 -7.79 -4.93 3.04
CA TYR A 115 -8.27 -4.07 4.11
C TYR A 115 -9.72 -4.42 4.50
N LYS A 116 -10.63 -4.55 3.54
CA LYS A 116 -12.03 -4.91 3.80
C LYS A 116 -12.20 -6.32 4.37
N GLN A 117 -11.27 -7.23 4.09
CA GLN A 117 -11.30 -8.59 4.62
C GLN A 117 -11.02 -8.64 6.12
N TYR A 118 -10.09 -7.82 6.62
CA TYR A 118 -9.62 -7.89 8.00
C TYR A 118 -10.06 -6.72 8.89
N GLU A 119 -10.43 -5.59 8.29
CA GLU A 119 -10.71 -4.34 9.00
C GLU A 119 -12.09 -3.79 8.66
N ARG A 120 -12.76 -3.26 9.69
CA ARG A 120 -14.05 -2.57 9.56
C ARG A 120 -13.98 -1.08 9.89
N VAL A 121 -12.89 -0.65 10.52
CA VAL A 121 -12.66 0.75 10.85
C VAL A 121 -12.37 1.53 9.57
N PRO A 122 -12.88 2.77 9.40
CA PRO A 122 -12.50 3.60 8.28
C PRO A 122 -10.99 3.85 8.23
N LEU A 123 -10.42 3.69 7.04
CA LEU A 123 -9.02 3.96 6.74
C LEU A 123 -8.68 5.44 7.02
N LYS A 124 -7.62 5.65 7.80
CA LYS A 124 -7.06 6.97 8.14
C LYS A 124 -5.66 7.18 7.59
N TYR A 125 -4.85 6.12 7.51
CA TYR A 125 -3.46 6.22 7.13
C TYR A 125 -3.07 5.15 6.11
N VAL A 126 -2.35 5.56 5.08
CA VAL A 126 -1.68 4.64 4.16
C VAL A 126 -0.19 4.94 4.16
N PHE A 127 0.61 3.96 4.57
CA PHE A 127 2.05 4.00 4.45
C PHE A 127 2.50 3.29 3.18
N ARG A 128 3.35 3.95 2.41
CA ARG A 128 4.16 3.38 1.34
C ARG A 128 5.59 3.37 1.86
N VAL A 129 6.13 2.20 2.14
CA VAL A 129 7.43 2.06 2.82
C VAL A 129 8.46 1.44 1.89
N ASP A 130 9.73 1.58 2.25
CA ASP A 130 10.89 1.09 1.49
C ASP A 130 10.76 1.35 -0.02
N ILE A 131 10.43 2.61 -0.37
CA ILE A 131 10.16 3.00 -1.75
C ILE A 131 11.45 2.93 -2.54
N THR A 132 11.48 2.06 -3.56
CA THR A 132 12.57 1.90 -4.54
C THR A 132 12.15 2.26 -5.97
N ASN A 133 10.99 2.92 -6.13
CA ASN A 133 10.53 3.35 -7.44
C ASN A 133 11.33 4.57 -7.89
N GLU A 134 12.21 4.39 -8.87
CA GLU A 134 13.14 5.43 -9.34
C GLU A 134 12.43 6.76 -9.68
N THR A 135 11.24 6.71 -10.31
CA THR A 135 10.49 7.93 -10.64
C THR A 135 10.08 8.71 -9.38
N VAL A 136 9.65 8.01 -8.34
CA VAL A 136 9.29 8.65 -7.06
C VAL A 136 10.54 9.10 -6.32
N GLU A 137 11.56 8.26 -6.25
CA GLU A 137 12.81 8.58 -5.57
C GLU A 137 13.43 9.86 -6.13
N ARG A 138 13.56 9.96 -7.46
CA ARG A 138 14.11 11.14 -8.12
C ARG A 138 13.23 12.38 -7.97
N LEU A 139 11.90 12.24 -8.03
CA LEU A 139 11.01 13.35 -7.76
C LEU A 139 11.24 13.91 -6.36
N VAL A 140 11.31 13.03 -5.36
CA VAL A 140 11.51 13.45 -3.97
C VAL A 140 12.92 14.03 -3.80
N SER A 141 13.97 13.29 -4.16
CA SER A 141 15.35 13.65 -3.84
C SER A 141 15.95 14.75 -4.71
N GLU A 142 15.47 14.95 -5.95
CA GLU A 142 16.04 15.93 -6.88
C GLU A 142 15.15 17.15 -7.12
N LYS A 143 13.83 17.03 -6.94
CA LYS A 143 12.88 18.12 -7.26
C LYS A 143 12.27 18.73 -6.00
N ILE A 144 11.66 17.92 -5.15
CA ILE A 144 11.02 18.40 -3.91
C ILE A 144 12.11 18.85 -2.92
N TYR A 145 13.11 18.00 -2.69
CA TYR A 145 14.23 18.27 -1.80
C TYR A 145 15.43 18.78 -2.59
N SER A 146 15.36 20.02 -3.05
CA SER A 146 16.38 20.61 -3.91
C SER A 146 17.00 21.86 -3.27
N PRO A 147 18.22 22.26 -3.70
CA PRO A 147 18.81 23.53 -3.27
C PRO A 147 17.89 24.73 -3.51
N THR A 148 17.07 24.69 -4.57
CA THR A 148 16.08 25.73 -4.88
C THR A 148 14.93 25.83 -3.87
N THR A 149 14.56 24.73 -3.21
CA THR A 149 13.56 24.73 -2.14
C THR A 149 14.19 24.91 -0.75
N GLY A 150 15.52 24.97 -0.65
CA GLY A 150 16.25 25.03 0.62
C GLY A 150 16.17 23.72 1.41
N LEU A 151 15.79 22.61 0.76
CA LEU A 151 15.60 21.32 1.36
C LEU A 151 16.63 20.32 0.83
N ARG A 152 16.99 19.34 1.66
CA ARG A 152 17.94 18.28 1.30
C ARG A 152 17.36 16.93 1.66
N TRP A 153 17.50 15.98 0.74
CA TRP A 153 17.22 14.58 0.99
C TRP A 153 18.52 13.81 1.29
N PRO A 154 18.49 12.83 2.21
CA PRO A 154 17.45 12.59 3.20
C PRO A 154 17.35 13.73 4.22
N ASP A 155 16.13 14.00 4.71
CA ASP A 155 15.86 14.99 5.74
C ASP A 155 15.70 14.30 7.10
N SER A 156 16.21 14.93 8.16
CA SER A 156 16.07 14.43 9.53
C SER A 156 14.66 14.61 10.08
N ILE A 157 13.85 15.44 9.43
CA ILE A 157 12.48 15.77 9.84
C ILE A 157 11.49 15.19 8.83
N ARG A 158 10.40 14.58 9.33
CA ARG A 158 9.23 14.27 8.52
C ARG A 158 8.61 15.56 8.00
N ARG A 159 8.60 15.75 6.69
CA ARG A 159 7.92 16.88 6.05
C ARG A 159 6.50 16.48 5.70
N GLU A 160 5.55 17.36 6.01
CA GLU A 160 4.15 17.21 5.63
C GLU A 160 3.79 18.23 4.55
N TRP A 161 3.23 17.74 3.46
CA TRP A 161 2.78 18.51 2.30
C TRP A 161 1.25 18.60 2.36
N GLN A 162 0.78 19.83 2.61
CA GLN A 162 -0.64 20.12 2.77
C GLN A 162 -1.40 20.02 1.46
N PHE A 163 -2.71 19.77 1.56
CA PHE A 163 -3.60 19.70 0.41
C PHE A 163 -3.39 20.88 -0.56
N ASP A 164 -3.32 20.56 -1.85
CA ASP A 164 -3.16 21.50 -2.99
C ASP A 164 -1.80 22.24 -3.10
N SER A 165 -0.83 21.96 -2.21
CA SER A 165 0.54 22.44 -2.41
C SER A 165 1.16 21.88 -3.71
N SER A 166 2.21 22.52 -4.21
CA SER A 166 2.96 22.03 -5.39
C SER A 166 3.51 20.63 -5.16
N GLU A 167 4.08 20.38 -3.99
CA GLU A 167 4.68 19.11 -3.59
C GLU A 167 3.60 18.05 -3.40
N TYR A 168 2.48 18.40 -2.76
CA TYR A 168 1.33 17.52 -2.62
C TYR A 168 0.83 17.06 -4.00
N ARG A 169 0.60 17.99 -4.94
CA ARG A 169 0.12 17.66 -6.29
C ARG A 169 1.13 16.80 -7.06
N ALA A 170 2.42 17.10 -6.94
CA ALA A 170 3.48 16.32 -7.56
C ALA A 170 3.50 14.88 -7.00
N LEU A 171 3.46 14.72 -5.68
CA LEU A 171 3.45 13.42 -5.01
C LEU A 171 2.19 12.62 -5.31
N LEU A 172 1.02 13.26 -5.32
CA LEU A 172 -0.25 12.64 -5.70
C LEU A 172 -0.24 12.17 -7.16
N GLY A 173 0.48 12.90 -8.03
CA GLY A 173 0.65 12.59 -9.45
C GLY A 173 1.54 11.38 -9.74
N THR A 174 2.31 10.88 -8.76
CA THR A 174 3.18 9.71 -8.91
C THR A 174 2.41 8.40 -9.05
N PRO A 175 3.02 7.30 -9.53
CA PRO A 175 2.37 5.98 -9.53
C PRO A 175 1.88 5.55 -8.14
N LEU A 176 2.62 5.88 -7.08
CA LEU A 176 2.22 5.56 -5.69
C LEU A 176 1.03 6.41 -5.24
N GLY A 177 1.09 7.72 -5.48
CA GLY A 177 0.00 8.66 -5.15
C GLY A 177 -1.30 8.30 -5.89
N ARG A 178 -1.22 8.02 -7.19
CA ARG A 178 -2.36 7.57 -8.00
C ARG A 178 -2.94 6.26 -7.47
N GLY A 179 -2.10 5.34 -7.02
CA GLY A 179 -2.54 4.11 -6.36
C GLY A 179 -3.38 4.38 -5.11
N VAL A 180 -2.95 5.31 -4.25
CA VAL A 180 -3.69 5.69 -3.04
C VAL A 180 -4.99 6.41 -3.39
N VAL A 181 -4.98 7.33 -4.37
CA VAL A 181 -6.19 8.00 -4.85
C VAL A 181 -7.20 6.97 -5.40
N ALA A 182 -6.75 6.03 -6.23
CA ALA A 182 -7.60 4.97 -6.75
C ALA A 182 -8.20 4.11 -5.62
N LEU A 183 -7.42 3.82 -4.58
CA LEU A 183 -7.88 3.11 -3.38
C LEU A 183 -9.00 3.89 -2.68
N VAL A 184 -8.83 5.20 -2.44
CA VAL A 184 -9.84 6.04 -1.79
C VAL A 184 -11.11 6.14 -2.63
N LEU A 185 -10.98 6.39 -3.94
CA LEU A 185 -12.11 6.51 -4.85
C LEU A 185 -12.92 5.22 -5.01
N ARG A 186 -12.29 4.05 -4.87
CA ARG A 186 -12.97 2.74 -4.93
C ARG A 186 -13.47 2.27 -3.55
N GLY A 187 -12.87 2.78 -2.49
CA GLY A 187 -13.16 2.37 -1.11
C GLY A 187 -14.33 3.10 -0.48
N TYR A 188 -14.64 4.31 -0.94
CA TYR A 188 -15.59 5.23 -0.32
C TYR A 188 -16.56 5.84 -1.33
N ASP A 189 -17.70 6.31 -0.82
CA ASP A 189 -18.64 7.10 -1.62
C ASP A 189 -17.97 8.32 -2.23
N ARG A 190 -18.39 8.65 -3.46
CA ARG A 190 -17.80 9.77 -4.19
C ARG A 190 -17.92 11.06 -3.38
N GLY A 191 -16.76 11.68 -3.12
CA GLY A 191 -16.69 12.96 -2.41
C GLY A 191 -16.78 12.86 -0.89
N SER A 192 -16.83 11.67 -0.28
CA SER A 192 -16.85 11.56 1.19
C SER A 192 -15.47 11.62 1.84
N LYS A 193 -14.43 11.12 1.16
CA LYS A 193 -13.05 11.11 1.63
C LYS A 193 -12.09 11.80 0.65
N LEU A 194 -11.01 12.35 1.18
CA LEU A 194 -9.85 12.82 0.40
C LEU A 194 -8.54 12.42 1.06
N VAL A 195 -7.44 12.49 0.29
CA VAL A 195 -6.08 12.51 0.84
C VAL A 195 -5.81 13.94 1.31
N SER A 196 -5.87 14.20 2.62
CA SER A 196 -5.77 15.56 3.19
C SER A 196 -4.33 16.05 3.29
N SER A 197 -3.37 15.15 3.50
CA SER A 197 -1.95 15.48 3.43
C SER A 197 -1.11 14.28 3.02
N ILE A 198 0.09 14.57 2.53
CA ILE A 198 1.10 13.57 2.20
C ILE A 198 2.37 13.95 2.95
N SER A 199 2.98 13.02 3.67
CA SER A 199 4.29 13.23 4.29
C SER A 199 5.36 12.40 3.61
N THR A 200 6.57 12.95 3.50
CA THR A 200 7.79 12.24 3.10
C THR A 200 8.77 12.22 4.27
N PHE A 201 9.39 11.06 4.50
CA PHE A 201 10.37 10.87 5.58
C PHE A 201 11.29 9.70 5.27
N SER A 202 12.49 9.71 5.86
CA SER A 202 13.37 8.56 5.85
C SER A 202 13.27 7.76 7.15
N ASP A 203 13.80 6.54 7.15
CA ASP A 203 14.10 5.84 8.40
C ASP A 203 15.18 6.58 9.22
N ALA A 204 15.41 6.09 10.45
CA ALA A 204 16.39 6.67 11.37
C ALA A 204 17.86 6.55 10.91
N HIS A 205 18.14 5.65 9.95
CA HIS A 205 19.46 5.50 9.35
C HIS A 205 19.57 6.27 8.03
N HIS A 206 18.52 6.98 7.62
CA HIS A 206 18.43 7.73 6.39
C HIS A 206 18.63 6.90 5.12
N VAL A 207 18.30 5.60 5.18
CA VAL A 207 18.50 4.67 4.06
C VAL A 207 17.23 4.54 3.22
N SER A 208 16.09 4.35 3.87
CA SER A 208 14.84 4.03 3.19
C SER A 208 13.94 5.25 3.04
N MET A 209 13.29 5.41 1.88
CA MET A 209 12.29 6.44 1.64
C MET A 209 10.88 5.92 1.95
N HIS A 210 10.09 6.75 2.63
CA HIS A 210 8.70 6.46 2.97
C HIS A 210 7.77 7.62 2.63
N MET A 211 6.53 7.25 2.31
CA MET A 211 5.43 8.20 2.19
C MET A 211 4.28 7.78 3.10
N LEU A 212 3.67 8.77 3.75
CA LEU A 212 2.45 8.62 4.52
C LEU A 212 1.35 9.46 3.87
N PHE A 213 0.22 8.85 3.60
CA PHE A 213 -0.98 9.53 3.11
C PHE A 213 -2.01 9.54 4.22
N VAL A 214 -2.52 10.73 4.57
CA VAL A 214 -3.58 10.91 5.55
C VAL A 214 -4.91 11.01 4.82
N ILE A 215 -5.88 10.18 5.23
CA ILE A 215 -7.23 10.14 4.66
C ILE A 215 -8.19 10.78 5.65
N SER A 216 -8.89 11.82 5.21
CA SER A 216 -9.85 12.57 6.01
C SER A 216 -11.20 12.62 5.32
N ASP A 217 -12.24 12.89 6.10
CA ASP A 217 -13.53 13.29 5.55
C ASP A 217 -13.37 14.59 4.76
N ARG A 218 -14.11 14.71 3.67
CA ARG A 218 -14.26 15.97 2.97
C ARG A 218 -15.31 16.77 3.72
N ASP A 219 -14.90 17.89 4.30
CA ASP A 219 -15.84 18.84 4.89
C ASP A 219 -16.88 19.20 3.82
N LYS A 220 -18.16 19.03 4.15
CA LYS A 220 -19.29 19.38 3.28
C LYS A 220 -19.56 20.87 3.32
#